data_AF-A0A432YGI0-F1
#
_entry.id   AF-A0A432YGI0-F1
#
_cell.length_a   1.000
_cell.length_b   1.000
_cell.length_c   1.000
_cell.angle_alpha   90.00
_cell.angle_beta   90.00
_cell.angle_gamma   90.00
#
_symmetry.space_group_name_H-M   'P 1'
#
loop_
_entity.id
_entity.type
_entity.pdbx_description
1 polymer ?
#
loop_
_entity_poly.entity_id
_entity_poly.type
_entity_poly.pdbx_seq_one_letter_code
_entity_poly.pdbx_strand_id
1 'polypeptide(L)'
;MSDQAASLRQWAAKRNGDDQANEAVSEKVSATKAADNLEQVVVLGLPKLNEEYALKAASVFHRWAEDGMKWVGAAERWRVIPVSLEYPEFDKLVANYPRWAIWVEGDLDSFQRAYRALKRIHEVNGPRRIIALHPPMARKGLLANIQQVARQYFNIDVLVFSG
;
A
#
# COMPACT_ATOMS: atom_id res chain seq x y z
N MET A 1 -66.14 -9.36 0.98
CA MET A 1 -65.08 -8.95 1.92
C MET A 1 -64.37 -10.20 2.40
N SER A 2 -63.20 -10.50 1.86
CA SER A 2 -62.24 -11.40 2.51
C SER A 2 -60.86 -11.23 1.87
N ASP A 3 -59.91 -10.88 2.72
CA ASP A 3 -58.51 -11.27 2.73
C ASP A 3 -57.73 -11.36 1.41
N GLN A 4 -57.19 -10.21 0.99
CA GLN A 4 -55.97 -10.14 0.17
C GLN A 4 -54.73 -9.70 0.97
N ALA A 5 -54.85 -9.55 2.30
CA ALA A 5 -53.76 -9.07 3.17
C ALA A 5 -53.00 -10.21 3.87
N ALA A 6 -53.51 -11.44 3.85
CA ALA A 6 -52.86 -12.59 4.47
C ALA A 6 -51.72 -13.18 3.62
N SER A 7 -51.77 -13.05 2.29
CA SER A 7 -50.82 -13.68 1.35
C SER A 7 -49.46 -12.97 1.25
N LEU A 8 -49.38 -11.67 1.56
CA LEU A 8 -48.12 -10.91 1.48
C LEU A 8 -47.19 -11.13 2.69
N ARG A 9 -47.74 -11.54 3.84
CA ARG A 9 -46.94 -11.79 5.06
C ARG A 9 -46.20 -13.14 5.01
N GLN A 10 -46.70 -14.10 4.24
CA GLN A 10 -46.05 -15.40 4.06
C GLN A 10 -44.88 -15.37 3.06
N TRP A 11 -44.80 -14.34 2.20
CA TRP A 11 -43.66 -14.14 1.29
C TRP A 11 -42.46 -13.47 1.96
N ALA A 12 -42.69 -12.54 2.90
CA ALA A 12 -41.60 -11.86 3.62
C ALA A 12 -40.91 -12.77 4.65
N ALA A 13 -41.64 -13.70 5.28
CA ALA A 13 -41.09 -14.60 6.29
C ALA A 13 -40.18 -15.70 5.70
N LYS A 14 -40.43 -16.14 4.46
CA LYS A 14 -39.67 -17.23 3.81
C LYS A 14 -38.34 -16.76 3.22
N ARG A 15 -38.19 -15.45 2.96
CA ARG A 15 -36.96 -14.85 2.40
C ARG A 15 -35.94 -14.44 3.47
N ASN A 16 -36.42 -14.00 4.65
CA ASN A 16 -35.56 -13.51 5.73
C ASN A 16 -34.66 -14.57 6.39
N GLY A 17 -34.95 -15.87 6.24
CA GLY A 17 -34.13 -16.94 6.83
C GLY A 17 -32.88 -17.28 6.03
N ASP A 18 -33.01 -17.34 4.70
CA ASP A 18 -31.92 -17.72 3.80
C ASP A 18 -31.14 -16.50 3.28
N ASP A 19 -31.80 -15.35 3.04
CA ASP A 19 -31.12 -14.14 2.55
C ASP A 19 -30.32 -13.43 3.65
N GLN A 20 -30.74 -13.42 4.93
CA GLN A 20 -29.91 -12.83 6.00
C GLN A 20 -28.68 -13.69 6.33
N ALA A 21 -28.80 -15.02 6.24
CA ALA A 21 -27.65 -15.90 6.42
C ALA A 21 -26.69 -15.78 5.24
N ASN A 22 -27.17 -15.70 3.99
CA ASN A 22 -26.32 -15.51 2.82
C ASN A 22 -25.78 -14.08 2.66
N GLU A 23 -26.51 -13.03 3.02
CA GLU A 23 -25.99 -11.65 3.03
C GLU A 23 -24.99 -11.46 4.16
N ALA A 24 -25.27 -11.90 5.38
CA ALA A 24 -24.31 -11.80 6.48
C ALA A 24 -23.06 -12.67 6.23
N VAL A 25 -23.18 -13.83 5.56
CA VAL A 25 -22.03 -14.64 5.14
C VAL A 25 -21.33 -14.03 3.93
N SER A 26 -22.03 -13.46 2.95
CA SER A 26 -21.41 -12.81 1.78
C SER A 26 -20.73 -11.49 2.12
N GLU A 27 -21.30 -10.72 3.05
CA GLU A 27 -20.75 -9.48 3.58
C GLU A 27 -19.59 -9.75 4.55
N LYS A 28 -19.69 -10.77 5.43
CA LYS A 28 -18.54 -11.23 6.24
C LYS A 28 -17.45 -11.86 5.39
N VAL A 29 -17.76 -12.69 4.41
CA VAL A 29 -16.75 -13.29 3.51
C VAL A 29 -16.12 -12.21 2.63
N SER A 30 -16.85 -11.17 2.21
CA SER A 30 -16.29 -10.03 1.49
C SER A 30 -15.46 -9.11 2.38
N ALA A 31 -15.87 -8.86 3.63
CA ALA A 31 -15.09 -8.08 4.60
C ALA A 31 -13.84 -8.84 5.11
N THR A 32 -13.95 -10.15 5.33
CA THR A 32 -12.82 -11.03 5.70
C THR A 32 -11.89 -11.24 4.51
N LYS A 33 -12.38 -11.43 3.27
CA LYS A 33 -11.52 -11.39 2.08
C LYS A 33 -10.90 -10.03 1.83
N ALA A 34 -11.60 -8.92 2.07
CA ALA A 34 -11.04 -7.58 1.93
C ALA A 34 -9.92 -7.33 2.95
N ALA A 35 -10.05 -7.85 4.17
CA ALA A 35 -9.00 -7.82 5.19
C ALA A 35 -7.83 -8.78 4.89
N ASP A 36 -8.09 -9.97 4.33
CA ASP A 36 -7.07 -10.96 3.95
C ASP A 36 -6.34 -10.65 2.64
N ASN A 37 -6.85 -9.71 1.83
CA ASN A 37 -6.29 -9.37 0.52
C ASN A 37 -5.57 -8.01 0.51
N LEU A 38 -5.19 -7.52 1.69
CA LEU A 38 -4.42 -6.28 1.83
C LEU A 38 -2.96 -6.53 1.44
N GLU A 39 -2.50 -5.83 0.40
CA GLU A 39 -1.10 -5.78 0.03
C GLU A 39 -0.35 -4.80 0.94
N GLN A 40 0.49 -5.36 1.81
CA GLN A 40 1.34 -4.55 2.69
C GLN A 40 2.61 -4.11 1.97
N VAL A 41 3.00 -2.84 2.16
CA VAL A 41 4.25 -2.26 1.66
C VAL A 41 4.98 -1.56 2.79
N VAL A 42 6.22 -1.98 3.04
CA VAL A 42 7.12 -1.29 3.99
C VAL A 42 7.64 -0.02 3.34
N VAL A 43 7.46 1.12 4.00
CA VAL A 43 7.88 2.42 3.49
C VAL A 43 8.93 3.04 4.42
N LEU A 44 10.09 3.31 3.86
CA LEU A 44 11.21 3.99 4.52
C LEU A 44 11.36 5.42 4.03
N GLY A 45 12.11 6.24 4.78
CA GLY A 45 12.51 7.57 4.33
C GLY A 45 11.43 8.65 4.43
N LEU A 46 10.30 8.35 5.08
CA LEU A 46 9.31 9.36 5.43
C LEU A 46 9.94 10.42 6.36
N PRO A 47 9.62 11.71 6.19
CA PRO A 47 10.15 12.77 7.05
C PRO A 47 9.76 12.60 8.51
N LYS A 48 8.55 12.08 8.77
CA LYS A 48 8.06 11.74 10.10
C LYS A 48 7.28 10.42 10.04
N LEU A 49 7.33 9.66 11.13
CA LEU A 49 6.57 8.42 11.30
C LEU A 49 5.23 8.73 11.97
N ASN A 50 4.34 9.39 11.24
CA ASN A 50 3.00 9.72 11.69
C ASN A 50 1.96 9.32 10.63
N GLU A 51 0.69 9.37 11.02
CA GLU A 51 -0.43 9.01 10.16
C GLU A 51 -0.49 9.88 8.90
N GLU A 52 -0.21 11.18 9.02
CA GLU A 52 -0.22 12.11 7.90
C GLU A 52 0.73 11.67 6.76
N TYR A 53 1.97 11.31 7.08
CA TYR A 53 2.94 10.85 6.09
C TYR A 53 2.62 9.43 5.57
N ALA A 54 2.04 8.56 6.41
CA ALA A 54 1.56 7.27 5.96
C ALA A 54 0.42 7.42 4.93
N LEU A 55 -0.52 8.34 5.16
CA LEU A 55 -1.61 8.65 4.24
C LEU A 55 -1.09 9.29 2.93
N LYS A 56 -0.09 10.18 3.02
CA LYS A 56 0.59 10.73 1.82
C LYS A 56 1.27 9.65 0.98
N ALA A 57 1.86 8.64 1.61
CA ALA A 57 2.43 7.50 0.90
C ALA A 57 1.32 6.62 0.28
N ALA A 58 0.23 6.39 0.99
CA ALA A 58 -0.91 5.61 0.50
C ALA A 58 -1.59 6.30 -0.70
N SER A 59 -1.70 7.64 -0.69
CA SER A 59 -2.33 8.40 -1.77
C SER A 59 -1.60 8.31 -3.12
N VAL A 60 -0.33 7.89 -3.13
CA VAL A 60 0.40 7.58 -4.36
C VAL A 60 -0.23 6.39 -5.08
N PHE A 61 -0.64 5.34 -4.36
CA PHE A 61 -1.33 4.19 -4.95
C PHE A 61 -2.72 4.57 -5.44
N HIS A 62 -3.44 5.45 -4.72
CA HIS A 62 -4.72 6.00 -5.20
C HIS A 62 -4.54 6.71 -6.54
N ARG A 63 -3.58 7.63 -6.62
CA ARG A 63 -3.28 8.35 -7.86
C ARG A 63 -2.92 7.41 -9.00
N TRP A 64 -2.02 6.45 -8.79
CA TRP A 64 -1.65 5.49 -9.83
C TRP A 64 -2.82 4.60 -10.27
N ALA A 65 -3.76 4.27 -9.38
CA ALA A 65 -4.97 3.57 -9.75
C ALA A 65 -5.90 4.45 -10.62
N GLU A 66 -6.06 5.73 -10.26
CA GLU A 66 -6.79 6.73 -11.06
C GLU A 66 -6.16 6.94 -12.45
N ASP A 67 -4.83 6.88 -12.54
CA ASP A 67 -4.07 6.93 -13.80
C ASP A 67 -4.15 5.63 -14.62
N GLY A 68 -4.89 4.62 -14.14
CA GLY A 68 -5.12 3.36 -14.84
C GLY A 68 -3.95 2.37 -14.79
N MET A 69 -3.03 2.50 -13.83
CA MET A 69 -1.93 1.55 -13.66
C MET A 69 -2.47 0.19 -13.20
N LYS A 70 -2.67 -0.72 -14.16
CA LYS A 70 -3.28 -2.04 -13.93
C LYS A 70 -2.62 -2.87 -12.81
N TRP A 71 -1.33 -2.72 -12.59
CA TRP A 71 -0.61 -3.46 -11.55
C TRP A 71 -0.97 -3.01 -10.13
N VAL A 72 -1.42 -1.75 -9.96
CA VAL A 72 -1.85 -1.23 -8.67
C VAL A 72 -3.16 -1.86 -8.26
N GLY A 73 -4.06 -2.17 -9.21
CA GLY A 73 -5.38 -2.72 -8.90
C GLY A 73 -6.24 -1.71 -8.12
N ALA A 74 -7.04 -2.20 -7.17
CA ALA A 74 -7.76 -1.32 -6.24
C ALA A 74 -6.77 -0.65 -5.27
N ALA A 75 -6.86 0.67 -5.11
CA ALA A 75 -5.93 1.42 -4.28
C ALA A 75 -6.08 1.08 -2.79
N GLU A 76 -7.30 0.79 -2.35
CA GLU A 76 -7.69 0.48 -0.97
C GLU A 76 -7.06 -0.82 -0.46
N ARG A 77 -6.55 -1.66 -1.36
CA ARG A 77 -5.84 -2.88 -0.98
C ARG A 77 -4.44 -2.60 -0.44
N TRP A 78 -3.86 -1.43 -0.69
CA TRP A 78 -2.49 -1.12 -0.30
C TRP A 78 -2.43 -0.58 1.12
N ARG A 79 -1.75 -1.31 2.00
CA ARG A 79 -1.47 -0.87 3.38
C ARG A 79 -0.03 -0.46 3.54
N VAL A 80 0.18 0.84 3.76
CA VAL A 80 1.51 1.41 4.07
C VAL A 80 1.91 1.07 5.50
N ILE A 81 3.11 0.53 5.65
CA ILE A 81 3.77 0.28 6.94
C ILE A 81 4.96 1.25 7.06
N PRO A 82 4.80 2.40 7.72
CA PRO A 82 5.89 3.35 7.91
C PRO A 82 6.91 2.77 8.90
N VAL A 83 8.18 2.72 8.51
CA VAL A 83 9.24 2.09 9.32
C VAL A 83 10.43 3.03 9.52
N SER A 84 10.91 3.11 10.75
CA SER A 84 12.17 3.77 11.09
C SER A 84 13.37 2.96 10.60
N LEU A 85 14.42 3.64 10.15
CA LEU A 85 15.71 2.99 9.86
C LEU A 85 16.35 2.37 11.10
N GLU A 86 15.98 2.87 12.28
CA GLU A 86 16.46 2.43 13.60
C GLU A 86 15.56 1.35 14.23
N TYR A 87 14.59 0.80 13.49
CA TYR A 87 13.72 -0.24 14.01
C TYR A 87 14.55 -1.45 14.50
N PRO A 88 14.41 -1.90 15.77
CA PRO A 88 15.29 -2.91 16.36
C PRO A 88 15.32 -4.25 15.62
N GLU A 89 14.21 -4.63 14.99
CA GLU A 89 14.05 -5.92 14.30
C GLU A 89 13.89 -5.73 12.78
N PHE A 90 14.68 -4.81 12.21
CA PHE A 90 14.59 -4.44 10.80
C PHE A 90 14.81 -5.63 9.85
N ASP A 91 15.70 -6.54 10.22
CA ASP A 91 15.97 -7.80 9.52
C ASP A 91 14.72 -8.69 9.43
N LYS A 92 13.92 -8.77 10.49
CA LYS A 92 12.66 -9.54 10.48
C LYS A 92 11.64 -8.95 9.50
N LEU A 93 11.67 -7.64 9.25
CA LEU A 93 10.80 -7.04 8.24
C LEU A 93 11.10 -7.60 6.84
N VAL A 94 12.36 -7.86 6.52
CA VAL A 94 12.77 -8.38 5.20
C VAL A 94 12.21 -9.78 4.97
N ALA A 95 12.19 -10.61 6.03
CA ALA A 95 11.61 -11.95 5.96
C ALA A 95 10.08 -11.94 5.84
N ASN A 96 9.42 -10.95 6.45
CA ASN A 96 7.96 -10.94 6.59
C ASN A 96 7.23 -10.16 5.48
N TYR A 97 7.88 -9.16 4.88
CA TYR A 97 7.24 -8.27 3.92
C TYR A 97 7.92 -8.34 2.55
N PRO A 98 7.22 -8.76 1.49
CA PRO A 98 7.80 -8.88 0.16
C PRO A 98 7.88 -7.56 -0.59
N ARG A 99 7.09 -6.54 -0.22
CA ARG A 99 7.00 -5.26 -0.94
C ARG A 99 7.60 -4.13 -0.12
N TRP A 100 8.49 -3.39 -0.76
CA TRP A 100 9.26 -2.32 -0.13
C TRP A 100 9.28 -1.08 -0.99
N ALA A 101 9.28 0.06 -0.33
CA ALA A 101 9.35 1.36 -0.95
C ALA A 101 10.19 2.35 -0.14
N ILE A 102 10.69 3.35 -0.85
CA ILE A 102 11.28 4.56 -0.29
C ILE A 102 10.41 5.75 -0.65
N TRP A 103 10.19 6.63 0.32
CA TRP A 103 9.55 7.93 0.09
C TRP A 103 10.58 8.94 -0.43
N VAL A 104 10.21 9.65 -1.49
CA VAL A 104 11.05 10.68 -2.11
C VAL A 104 10.23 11.96 -2.32
N GLU A 105 10.73 13.09 -1.86
CA GLU A 105 10.23 14.46 -2.05
C GLU A 105 11.23 15.29 -2.86
N GLY A 106 10.85 16.48 -3.30
CA GLY A 106 11.65 17.29 -4.23
C GLY A 106 12.86 18.03 -3.63
N ASP A 107 13.20 17.78 -2.36
CA ASP A 107 14.24 18.47 -1.61
C ASP A 107 15.52 17.63 -1.40
N LEU A 108 16.59 18.29 -0.94
CA LEU A 108 17.89 17.65 -0.70
C LEU A 108 17.84 16.70 0.50
N ASP A 109 17.05 17.02 1.52
CA ASP A 109 16.91 16.18 2.70
C ASP A 109 16.30 14.82 2.32
N SER A 110 15.41 14.82 1.33
CA SER A 110 14.83 13.60 0.77
C SER A 110 15.88 12.72 0.10
N PHE A 111 16.85 13.29 -0.59
CA PHE A 111 17.95 12.49 -1.15
C PHE A 111 18.74 11.82 -0.02
N GLN A 112 19.04 12.55 1.05
CA GLN A 112 19.76 12.00 2.20
C GLN A 112 18.97 10.89 2.90
N ARG A 113 17.65 11.07 3.09
CA ARG A 113 16.77 10.03 3.66
C ARG A 113 16.71 8.79 2.77
N ALA A 114 16.54 8.97 1.46
CA ALA A 114 16.53 7.87 0.50
C ALA A 114 17.86 7.11 0.49
N TYR A 115 18.99 7.82 0.50
CA TYR A 115 20.32 7.21 0.57
C TYR A 115 20.50 6.35 1.83
N ARG A 116 20.13 6.89 3.01
CA ARG A 116 20.21 6.14 4.28
C ARG A 116 19.30 4.91 4.26
N ALA A 117 18.11 5.02 3.66
CA ALA A 117 17.19 3.90 3.51
C ALA A 117 17.78 2.79 2.61
N LEU A 118 18.34 3.15 1.44
CA LEU A 118 19.00 2.21 0.54
C LEU A 118 20.18 1.52 1.20
N LYS A 119 21.02 2.28 1.92
CA LYS A 119 22.13 1.74 2.70
C LYS A 119 21.64 0.74 3.74
N ARG A 120 20.58 1.08 4.48
CA ARG A 120 20.02 0.19 5.51
C ARG A 120 19.46 -1.09 4.93
N ILE A 121 18.72 -1.01 3.82
CA ILE A 121 18.23 -2.18 3.07
C ILE A 121 19.41 -3.06 2.66
N HIS A 122 20.48 -2.48 2.11
CA HIS A 122 21.66 -3.22 1.69
C HIS A 122 22.37 -3.94 2.85
N GLU A 123 22.57 -3.25 3.97
CA GLU A 123 23.24 -3.80 5.17
C GLU A 123 22.56 -5.06 5.72
N VAL A 124 21.24 -5.15 5.61
CA VAL A 124 20.47 -6.32 6.07
C VAL A 124 20.21 -7.34 4.97
N ASN A 125 20.87 -7.23 3.81
CA ASN A 125 20.59 -8.04 2.62
C ASN A 125 19.12 -8.03 2.20
N GLY A 126 18.50 -6.86 2.28
CA GLY A 126 17.10 -6.62 1.92
C GLY A 126 16.80 -6.75 0.42
N PRO A 127 15.58 -6.40 0.00
CA PRO A 127 15.12 -6.60 -1.37
C PRO A 127 15.96 -5.80 -2.39
N ARG A 128 16.25 -6.46 -3.51
CA ARG A 128 16.98 -5.85 -4.64
C ARG A 128 16.09 -5.05 -5.59
N ARG A 129 14.78 -5.04 -5.36
CA ARG A 129 13.82 -4.26 -6.15
C ARG A 129 12.82 -3.60 -5.22
N ILE A 130 12.77 -2.28 -5.27
CA ILE A 130 11.89 -1.47 -4.42
C ILE A 130 11.23 -0.38 -5.25
N ILE A 131 10.16 0.22 -4.73
CA ILE A 131 9.43 1.30 -5.39
C ILE A 131 9.83 2.66 -4.81
N ALA A 132 10.00 3.68 -5.64
CA ALA A 132 10.02 5.06 -5.18
C ALA A 132 8.59 5.60 -5.13
N LEU A 133 8.08 5.83 -3.92
CA LEU A 133 6.84 6.58 -3.71
C LEU A 133 7.17 8.06 -3.63
N HIS A 134 6.45 8.87 -4.39
CA HIS A 134 6.69 10.31 -4.43
C HIS A 134 5.40 11.09 -4.71
N PRO A 135 5.27 12.33 -4.20
CA PRO A 135 4.25 13.25 -4.65
C PRO A 135 4.54 13.69 -6.10
N PRO A 136 3.56 14.29 -6.80
CA PRO A 136 3.82 14.92 -8.09
C PRO A 136 4.94 15.94 -7.97
N MET A 137 6.01 15.78 -8.75
CA MET A 137 7.18 16.65 -8.67
C MET A 137 7.79 16.94 -10.04
N ALA A 138 8.24 18.18 -10.24
CA ALA A 138 8.89 18.61 -11.49
C ALA A 138 10.34 18.10 -11.63
N ARG A 139 11.00 17.72 -10.53
CA ARG A 139 12.43 17.39 -10.48
C ARG A 139 12.70 15.93 -10.87
N LYS A 140 12.55 15.61 -12.15
CA LYS A 140 12.91 14.28 -12.70
C LYS A 140 14.36 13.86 -12.41
N GLY A 141 15.29 14.81 -12.28
CA GLY A 141 16.70 14.53 -12.00
C GLY A 141 16.97 13.91 -10.63
N LEU A 142 16.16 14.20 -9.60
CA LEU A 142 16.37 13.64 -8.27
C LEU A 142 16.11 12.12 -8.26
N LEU A 143 15.00 11.70 -8.86
CA LEU A 143 14.65 10.28 -8.97
C LEU A 143 15.70 9.51 -9.77
N ALA A 144 16.17 10.08 -10.88
CA ALA A 144 17.26 9.49 -11.67
C ALA A 144 18.56 9.33 -10.85
N ASN A 145 18.92 10.33 -10.06
CA ASN A 145 20.09 10.25 -9.17
C ASN A 145 19.94 9.15 -8.11
N ILE A 146 18.75 9.02 -7.51
CA ILE A 146 18.46 7.96 -6.54
C ILE A 146 18.55 6.58 -7.21
N GLN A 147 17.97 6.39 -8.40
CA GLN A 147 18.08 5.15 -9.16
C GLN A 147 19.53 4.80 -9.48
N GLN A 148 20.32 5.77 -9.93
CA GLN A 148 21.73 5.58 -10.23
C GLN A 148 22.51 5.14 -8.99
N VAL A 149 22.34 5.85 -7.87
CA VAL A 149 23.04 5.54 -6.62
C VAL A 149 22.63 4.19 -6.05
N ALA A 150 21.34 3.88 -6.08
CA ALA A 150 20.81 2.58 -5.65
C ALA A 150 21.46 1.43 -6.42
N ARG A 151 21.57 1.56 -7.74
CA ARG A 151 22.16 0.54 -8.59
C ARG A 151 23.67 0.44 -8.43
N GLN A 152 24.38 1.56 -8.42
CA GLN A 152 25.85 1.60 -8.41
C GLN A 152 26.44 1.17 -7.07
N TYR A 153 25.84 1.60 -5.95
CA TYR A 153 26.43 1.39 -4.63
C TYR A 153 25.79 0.24 -3.85
N PHE A 154 24.52 -0.09 -4.14
CA PHE A 154 23.77 -1.04 -3.32
C PHE A 154 23.21 -2.23 -4.10
N ASN A 155 23.35 -2.24 -5.44
CA ASN A 155 22.77 -3.24 -6.33
C ASN A 155 21.24 -3.40 -6.12
N ILE A 156 20.55 -2.27 -5.96
CA ILE A 156 19.10 -2.18 -5.79
C ILE A 156 18.49 -1.48 -7.01
N ASP A 157 17.52 -2.12 -7.64
CA ASP A 157 16.65 -1.55 -8.67
C ASP A 157 15.53 -0.74 -8.01
N VAL A 158 15.61 0.59 -8.12
CA VAL A 158 14.51 1.48 -7.69
C VAL A 158 13.57 1.70 -8.87
N LEU A 159 12.35 1.21 -8.75
CA LEU A 159 11.28 1.41 -9.72
C LEU A 159 10.65 2.78 -9.49
N VAL A 160 10.57 3.58 -10.55
CA VAL A 160 9.93 4.89 -10.55
C VAL A 160 8.78 4.85 -11.54
N PHE A 161 7.59 5.24 -11.10
CA PHE A 161 6.42 5.33 -11.96
C PHE A 161 5.97 6.78 -12.06
N SER A 162 5.83 7.26 -13.29
CA SER A 162 5.21 8.55 -13.58
C SER A 162 3.70 8.35 -13.65
N GLY A 163 2.99 8.94 -12.69
CA GLY A 163 1.56 9.13 -12.62
C GLY A 163 1.31 10.39 -11.83
#